data_AF-A0A4R7ND32-F1
#
_entry.id   AF-A0A4R7ND32-F1
#
_cell.length_a   1.000
_cell.length_b   1.000
_cell.length_c   1.000
_cell.angle_alpha   90.00
_cell.angle_beta   90.00
_cell.angle_gamma   90.00
#
_symmetry.space_group_name_H-M   'P 1'
#
loop_
_entity.id
_entity.type
_entity.pdbx_description
1 polymer ?
#
loop_
_entity_poly.entity_id
_entity_poly.type
_entity_poly.pdbx_seq_one_letter_code
_entity_poly.pdbx_strand_id
1 'polypeptide(L)'
;MVCIICRKSKNDMSDEHVIPDSMKGFYHIYSVCKGCNSLLGDRVDSPLINHKLTELYRFSHEVAGKSGRIPNPFSGIFFQEGNQDTKFRVDVDDKNELRVKSLPTVNIKKNGDEIESIEVSLGSDDEHKIDGILEKLAKRHGLPANSIIAGDKKSVLSTEGVKGQWKIDTLKFKIGLLKIAYEFAVDTIDGYFDDSDAIDISTILKTANYKRAEEYVKVGNGLQPEVFEPYENYLDLSSEKHYLILSPSQFGLICLVKLHDLFAVGVVLSSRNYLDNFSTIVGINDINKRTFNKMTLEEVVKQCHGPEYTRFGYHFDTEYEAYLAQQEINSPSFKYEGTEQAEIPLFDESGQKYPLLLHELLPSLKSEVKYDGDWVIQQYYFTDTPKYHVKSVSTGNLYRVIAFEISSERIKKI
;
A
#
# COMPACT_ATOMS: atom_id res chain seq x y z
N MET A 1 -9.97 14.90 26.27
CA MET A 1 -9.33 14.93 24.92
C MET A 1 -10.44 14.94 23.87
N VAL A 2 -10.26 15.57 22.71
CA VAL A 2 -11.31 15.57 21.66
C VAL A 2 -11.14 14.32 20.80
N CYS A 3 -12.23 13.58 20.58
CA CYS A 3 -12.24 12.44 19.68
C CYS A 3 -12.35 12.88 18.22
N ILE A 4 -11.44 12.44 17.35
CA ILE A 4 -11.37 12.90 15.96
C ILE A 4 -12.59 12.48 15.12
N ILE A 5 -13.23 11.36 15.47
CA ILE A 5 -14.41 10.84 14.75
C ILE A 5 -15.70 11.55 15.18
N CYS A 6 -16.00 11.59 16.49
CA CYS A 6 -17.24 12.21 16.95
C CYS A 6 -17.14 13.71 17.22
N ARG A 7 -15.93 14.27 17.19
CA ARG A 7 -15.58 15.66 17.49
C ARG A 7 -16.12 16.16 18.82
N LYS A 8 -16.17 15.28 19.82
CA LYS A 8 -16.62 15.60 21.18
C LYS A 8 -15.49 15.38 22.17
N SER A 9 -15.49 16.16 23.24
CA SER A 9 -14.62 15.90 24.39
C SER A 9 -15.02 14.58 25.05
N LYS A 10 -14.02 13.73 25.28
CA LYS A 10 -14.14 12.39 25.82
C LYS A 10 -13.04 12.13 26.85
N ASN A 11 -13.37 11.28 27.80
CA ASN A 11 -12.48 10.82 28.87
C ASN A 11 -12.06 9.36 28.67
N ASP A 12 -12.72 8.65 27.74
CA ASP A 12 -12.56 7.24 27.42
C ASP A 12 -11.89 7.07 26.04
N MET A 13 -10.68 7.58 25.90
CA MET A 13 -9.88 7.37 24.69
C MET A 13 -9.44 5.91 24.57
N SER A 14 -9.18 5.46 23.35
CA SER A 14 -8.77 4.09 23.02
C SER A 14 -7.43 4.07 22.29
N ASP A 15 -6.77 2.93 22.35
CA ASP A 15 -5.65 2.57 21.47
C ASP A 15 -6.23 2.11 20.12
N GLU A 16 -6.29 3.03 19.15
CA GLU A 16 -6.86 2.79 17.81
C GLU A 16 -5.73 2.44 16.83
N HIS A 17 -5.94 1.38 16.04
CA HIS A 17 -5.01 1.03 14.97
C HIS A 17 -5.44 1.71 13.68
N VAL A 18 -4.59 2.58 13.13
CA VAL A 18 -4.92 3.30 11.89
C VAL A 18 -5.10 2.32 10.74
N ILE A 19 -4.08 1.49 10.51
CA ILE A 19 -4.22 0.29 9.68
C ILE A 19 -4.68 -0.86 10.59
N PRO A 20 -5.78 -1.56 10.29
CA PRO A 20 -6.27 -2.64 11.14
C PRO A 20 -5.22 -3.71 11.48
N ASP A 21 -5.20 -4.12 12.76
CA ASP A 21 -4.33 -5.20 13.30
C ASP A 21 -4.44 -6.51 12.50
N SER A 22 -5.64 -6.86 12.02
CA SER A 22 -5.88 -8.04 11.16
C SER A 22 -5.13 -8.00 9.82
N MET A 23 -4.64 -6.82 9.41
CA MET A 23 -3.78 -6.62 8.24
C MET A 23 -2.33 -6.36 8.64
N LYS A 24 -1.95 -6.60 9.91
CA LYS A 24 -0.62 -6.35 10.46
C LYS A 24 -0.24 -4.85 10.43
N GLY A 25 -1.18 -3.99 10.78
CA GLY A 25 -0.93 -2.57 11.04
C GLY A 25 -0.32 -2.33 12.42
N PHE A 26 0.73 -1.53 12.49
CA PHE A 26 1.51 -1.22 13.70
C PHE A 26 1.51 0.27 14.04
N TYR A 27 0.64 1.04 13.40
CA TYR A 27 0.49 2.47 13.64
C TYR A 27 -0.75 2.77 14.49
N HIS A 28 -0.52 3.35 15.66
CA HIS A 28 -1.54 3.55 16.68
C HIS A 28 -1.73 5.03 16.97
N ILE A 29 -2.98 5.43 17.19
CA ILE A 29 -3.36 6.76 17.65
C ILE A 29 -4.25 6.66 18.88
N TYR A 30 -4.19 7.70 19.71
CA TYR A 30 -4.94 7.76 20.98
C TYR A 30 -6.05 8.82 20.95
N SER A 31 -6.37 9.33 19.76
CA SER A 31 -7.30 10.43 19.52
C SER A 31 -8.72 9.96 19.14
N VAL A 32 -9.02 8.66 19.24
CA VAL A 32 -10.36 8.07 19.05
C VAL A 32 -10.91 7.57 20.38
N CYS A 33 -12.20 7.82 20.66
CA CYS A 33 -12.85 7.31 21.89
C CYS A 33 -13.37 5.88 21.71
N LYS A 34 -13.51 5.12 22.80
CA LYS A 34 -13.93 3.70 22.78
C LYS A 34 -15.20 3.44 21.98
N GLY A 35 -16.21 4.31 22.14
CA GLY A 35 -17.47 4.19 21.39
C GLY A 35 -17.31 4.38 19.88
N CYS A 36 -16.40 5.25 19.43
CA CYS A 36 -16.09 5.42 18.01
C CYS A 36 -15.24 4.28 17.49
N ASN A 37 -14.18 3.88 18.20
CA ASN A 37 -13.34 2.74 17.84
C ASN A 37 -14.19 1.47 17.63
N SER A 38 -15.08 1.15 18.57
CA SER A 38 -15.99 0.00 18.41
C SER A 38 -16.87 0.09 17.15
N LEU A 39 -17.34 1.28 16.78
CA LEU A 39 -18.13 1.50 15.57
C LEU A 39 -17.27 1.38 14.31
N LEU A 40 -16.04 1.90 14.35
CA LEU A 40 -15.09 1.79 13.25
C LEU A 40 -14.76 0.31 12.98
N GLY A 41 -14.43 -0.46 14.02
CA GLY A 41 -14.17 -1.89 13.89
C GLY A 41 -15.34 -2.67 13.26
N ASP A 42 -16.57 -2.42 13.73
CA ASP A 42 -17.78 -3.13 13.27
C ASP A 42 -18.21 -2.74 11.85
N ARG A 43 -18.12 -1.46 11.49
CA ARG A 43 -18.76 -0.93 10.27
C ARG A 43 -17.82 -0.31 9.25
N VAL A 44 -16.62 0.10 9.64
CA VAL A 44 -15.67 0.80 8.76
C VAL A 44 -14.51 -0.10 8.36
N ASP A 45 -13.88 -0.76 9.33
CA ASP A 45 -12.78 -1.69 9.08
C ASP A 45 -13.29 -3.04 8.56
N SER A 46 -14.42 -3.52 9.07
CA SER A 46 -14.99 -4.82 8.69
C SER A 46 -15.22 -5.00 7.18
N PRO A 47 -15.76 -4.02 6.42
CA PRO A 47 -15.84 -4.12 4.96
C PRO A 47 -14.50 -4.35 4.25
N LEU A 48 -13.41 -3.77 4.78
CA LEU A 48 -12.05 -3.94 4.23
C LEU A 48 -11.43 -5.27 4.67
N ILE A 49 -11.53 -5.62 5.95
CA ILE A 49 -10.97 -6.87 6.52
C ILE A 49 -11.65 -8.11 5.96
N ASN A 50 -12.98 -8.07 5.79
CA ASN A 50 -13.79 -9.19 5.30
C ASN A 50 -14.00 -9.14 3.79
N HIS A 51 -13.27 -8.27 3.08
CA HIS A 51 -13.28 -8.26 1.63
C HIS A 51 -12.69 -9.56 1.08
N LYS A 52 -13.23 -10.08 -0.03
CA LYS A 52 -12.80 -11.38 -0.59
C LYS A 52 -11.30 -11.40 -0.95
N LEU A 53 -10.76 -10.28 -1.46
CA LEU A 53 -9.33 -10.17 -1.74
C LEU A 53 -8.49 -10.20 -0.45
N THR A 54 -8.96 -9.55 0.62
CA THR A 54 -8.32 -9.59 1.93
C THR A 54 -8.33 -11.00 2.52
N GLU A 55 -9.43 -11.75 2.39
CA GLU A 55 -9.48 -13.16 2.79
C GLU A 55 -8.46 -14.01 2.02
N LEU A 56 -8.36 -13.82 0.69
CA LEU A 56 -7.38 -14.51 -0.15
C LEU A 56 -5.95 -14.19 0.27
N TYR A 57 -5.64 -12.93 0.51
CA TYR A 57 -4.32 -12.50 0.97
C TYR A 57 -3.97 -13.10 2.33
N ARG A 58 -4.91 -13.06 3.28
CA ARG A 58 -4.72 -13.65 4.60
C ARG A 58 -4.53 -15.16 4.52
N PHE A 59 -5.20 -15.82 3.58
CA PHE A 59 -5.00 -17.23 3.30
C PHE A 59 -3.61 -17.52 2.71
N SER A 60 -3.18 -16.77 1.69
CA SER A 60 -1.90 -16.99 1.03
C SER A 60 -0.68 -16.64 1.89
N HIS A 61 -0.83 -15.74 2.86
CA HIS A 61 0.23 -15.32 3.80
C HIS A 61 0.02 -15.88 5.22
N GLU A 62 -0.87 -16.85 5.39
CA GLU A 62 -1.15 -17.53 6.66
C GLU A 62 -1.46 -16.58 7.85
N VAL A 63 -2.20 -15.49 7.57
CA VAL A 63 -2.52 -14.44 8.55
C VAL A 63 -3.78 -14.80 9.34
N ALA A 64 -3.57 -15.43 10.50
CA ALA A 64 -4.63 -15.73 11.46
C ALA A 64 -5.26 -14.45 12.05
N GLY A 65 -6.57 -14.51 12.32
CA GLY A 65 -7.25 -13.47 13.10
C GLY A 65 -7.07 -13.65 14.60
N LYS A 66 -7.75 -12.83 15.40
CA LYS A 66 -7.75 -12.93 16.88
C LYS A 66 -8.22 -14.29 17.41
N SER A 67 -9.01 -15.04 16.63
CA SER A 67 -9.45 -16.40 16.96
C SER A 67 -8.39 -17.48 16.69
N GLY A 68 -7.22 -17.12 16.15
CA GLY A 68 -6.18 -18.05 15.72
C GLY A 68 -6.49 -18.76 14.39
N ARG A 69 -7.65 -18.50 13.76
CA ARG A 69 -8.05 -19.13 12.50
C ARG A 69 -7.73 -18.26 11.30
N ILE A 70 -7.19 -18.88 10.25
CA ILE A 70 -7.04 -18.28 8.92
C ILE A 70 -8.41 -18.36 8.22
N PRO A 71 -8.91 -17.26 7.63
CA PRO A 71 -10.17 -17.28 6.90
C PRO A 71 -10.06 -18.19 5.67
N ASN A 72 -11.10 -18.97 5.37
CA ASN A 72 -11.19 -19.74 4.14
C ASN A 72 -11.88 -18.90 3.05
N PRO A 73 -11.14 -18.37 2.06
CA PRO A 73 -11.72 -17.53 1.00
C PRO A 73 -12.63 -18.32 0.05
N PHE A 74 -12.45 -19.64 -0.01
CA PHE A 74 -13.26 -20.58 -0.77
C PHE A 74 -14.45 -21.12 0.03
N SER A 75 -14.75 -20.57 1.20
CA SER A 75 -15.94 -20.97 1.93
C SER A 75 -17.21 -20.64 1.12
N GLY A 76 -18.10 -21.62 0.95
CA GLY A 76 -19.29 -21.46 0.14
C GLY A 76 -19.83 -22.76 -0.43
N ILE A 77 -20.87 -22.65 -1.25
CA ILE A 77 -21.43 -23.75 -2.03
C ILE A 77 -20.99 -23.55 -3.49
N PHE A 78 -20.44 -24.61 -4.06
CA PHE A 78 -20.00 -24.70 -5.44
C PHE A 78 -20.78 -25.79 -6.16
N PHE A 79 -20.70 -25.82 -7.48
CA PHE A 79 -21.47 -26.74 -8.31
C PHE A 79 -20.56 -27.56 -9.21
N GLN A 80 -21.03 -28.73 -9.61
CA GLN A 80 -20.37 -29.53 -10.64
C GLN A 80 -20.42 -28.79 -11.98
N GLU A 81 -19.35 -28.89 -12.76
CA GLU A 81 -19.40 -28.41 -14.14
C GLU A 81 -20.46 -29.16 -14.94
N GLY A 82 -21.36 -28.43 -15.61
CA GLY A 82 -22.47 -29.04 -16.37
C GLY A 82 -23.67 -29.53 -15.54
N ASN A 83 -23.60 -29.52 -14.20
CA ASN A 83 -24.71 -29.96 -13.33
C ASN A 83 -24.87 -29.07 -12.08
N GLN A 84 -25.99 -28.34 -12.00
CA GLN A 84 -26.31 -27.42 -10.89
C GLN A 84 -26.96 -28.09 -9.69
N ASP A 85 -27.37 -29.35 -9.79
CA ASP A 85 -28.00 -30.07 -8.68
C ASP A 85 -26.96 -30.66 -7.73
N THR A 86 -25.78 -31.04 -8.26
CA THR A 86 -24.65 -31.52 -7.47
C THR A 86 -23.92 -30.35 -6.81
N LYS A 87 -23.99 -30.30 -5.48
CA LYS A 87 -23.40 -29.23 -4.67
C LYS A 87 -22.13 -29.70 -3.96
N PHE A 88 -21.14 -28.84 -3.90
CA PHE A 88 -19.90 -29.06 -3.17
C PHE A 88 -19.65 -27.94 -2.16
N ARG A 89 -18.88 -28.24 -1.12
CA ARG A 89 -18.26 -27.26 -0.23
C ARG A 89 -16.75 -27.42 -0.32
N VAL A 90 -16.03 -26.30 -0.37
CA VAL A 90 -14.57 -26.29 -0.24
C VAL A 90 -14.23 -25.90 1.20
N ASP A 91 -13.70 -26.85 1.94
CA ASP A 91 -13.16 -26.67 3.28
C ASP A 91 -11.64 -26.50 3.22
N VAL A 92 -11.07 -25.96 4.29
CA VAL A 92 -9.62 -25.97 4.55
C VAL A 92 -9.42 -26.93 5.72
N ASP A 93 -8.51 -27.89 5.59
CA ASP A 93 -8.22 -28.84 6.65
C ASP A 93 -7.18 -28.31 7.66
N ASP A 94 -6.85 -29.12 8.67
CA ASP A 94 -5.91 -28.75 9.74
C ASP A 94 -4.46 -28.51 9.23
N LYS A 95 -4.17 -28.85 7.97
CA LYS A 95 -2.88 -28.61 7.29
C LYS A 95 -2.93 -27.40 6.34
N ASN A 96 -4.00 -26.60 6.40
CA ASN A 96 -4.28 -25.51 5.46
C ASN A 96 -4.48 -25.97 4.00
N GLU A 97 -4.78 -27.25 3.76
CA GLU A 97 -5.03 -27.77 2.41
C GLU A 97 -6.52 -27.69 2.05
N LEU A 98 -6.81 -27.37 0.78
CA LEU A 98 -8.19 -27.31 0.28
C LEU A 98 -8.77 -28.72 0.13
N ARG A 99 -9.94 -28.95 0.71
CA ARG A 99 -10.71 -30.19 0.57
C ARG A 99 -12.08 -29.92 -0.01
N VAL A 100 -12.40 -30.61 -1.10
CA VAL A 100 -13.73 -30.58 -1.71
C VAL A 100 -14.59 -31.67 -1.07
N LYS A 101 -15.72 -31.29 -0.50
CA LYS A 101 -16.74 -32.20 0.02
C LYS A 101 -18.01 -32.10 -0.78
N SER A 102 -18.52 -33.24 -1.26
CA SER A 102 -19.84 -33.32 -1.87
C SER A 102 -20.91 -33.14 -0.78
N LEU A 103 -21.86 -32.23 -1.01
CA LEU A 103 -23.02 -32.04 -0.16
C LEU A 103 -24.13 -33.01 -0.61
N PRO A 104 -24.84 -33.65 0.34
CA PRO A 104 -25.92 -34.57 -0.01
C PRO A 104 -26.98 -33.90 -0.89
N THR A 105 -27.25 -34.54 -2.03
CA THR A 105 -28.31 -34.15 -2.98
C THR A 105 -29.40 -35.20 -2.91
N VAL A 106 -30.66 -34.76 -2.83
CA VAL A 106 -31.82 -35.64 -2.71
C VAL A 106 -32.79 -35.30 -3.84
N ASN A 107 -33.04 -36.29 -4.70
CA ASN A 107 -34.02 -36.20 -5.77
C ASN A 107 -35.21 -37.12 -5.46
N ILE A 108 -36.41 -36.55 -5.39
CA ILE A 108 -37.64 -37.31 -5.10
C ILE A 108 -38.49 -37.31 -6.37
N LYS A 109 -38.72 -38.50 -6.94
CA LYS A 109 -39.67 -38.67 -8.05
C LYS A 109 -41.03 -39.05 -7.49
N LYS A 110 -42.07 -38.36 -7.96
CA LYS A 110 -43.45 -38.56 -7.53
C LYS A 110 -44.32 -38.96 -8.72
N ASN A 111 -45.31 -39.79 -8.45
CA ASN A 111 -46.39 -40.10 -9.37
C ASN A 111 -47.72 -39.70 -8.69
N GLY A 112 -48.26 -38.53 -9.06
CA GLY A 112 -49.35 -37.90 -8.30
C GLY A 112 -48.90 -37.47 -6.90
N ASP A 113 -49.66 -37.87 -5.87
CA ASP A 113 -49.33 -37.61 -4.46
C ASP A 113 -48.42 -38.68 -3.83
N GLU A 114 -48.14 -39.77 -4.55
CA GLU A 114 -47.28 -40.85 -4.08
C GLU A 114 -45.82 -40.62 -4.46
N ILE A 115 -44.91 -40.90 -3.52
CA ILE A 115 -43.47 -40.89 -3.77
C ILE A 115 -43.08 -42.23 -4.38
N GLU A 116 -42.63 -42.21 -5.62
CA GLU A 116 -42.25 -43.40 -6.38
C GLU A 116 -40.79 -43.80 -6.08
N SER A 117 -39.88 -42.83 -6.01
CA SER A 117 -38.48 -43.11 -5.67
C SER A 117 -37.78 -41.92 -5.02
N ILE A 118 -36.82 -42.24 -4.15
CA ILE A 118 -35.92 -41.29 -3.50
C ILE A 118 -34.50 -41.68 -3.89
N GLU A 119 -33.79 -40.77 -4.55
CA GLU A 119 -32.39 -40.92 -4.91
C GLU A 119 -31.56 -39.97 -4.05
N VAL A 120 -30.57 -40.52 -3.34
CA VAL A 120 -29.66 -39.76 -2.48
C VAL A 120 -28.24 -39.90 -3.04
N SER A 121 -27.62 -38.78 -3.35
CA SER A 121 -26.24 -38.70 -3.84
C SER A 121 -25.38 -37.96 -2.82
N LEU A 122 -24.22 -38.52 -2.44
CA LEU A 122 -23.30 -37.94 -1.47
C LEU A 122 -21.86 -38.42 -1.76
N GLY A 123 -20.88 -37.79 -1.09
CA GLY A 123 -19.49 -38.22 -1.17
C GLY A 123 -19.26 -39.57 -0.47
N SER A 124 -18.25 -40.33 -0.92
CA SER A 124 -17.89 -41.65 -0.37
C SER A 124 -17.68 -41.62 1.14
N ASP A 125 -17.06 -40.56 1.64
CA ASP A 125 -16.69 -40.42 3.06
C ASP A 125 -17.92 -40.27 3.97
N ASP A 126 -19.06 -39.90 3.39
CA ASP A 126 -20.30 -39.61 4.08
C ASP A 126 -21.33 -40.74 4.00
N GLU A 127 -20.98 -41.90 3.44
CA GLU A 127 -21.89 -43.04 3.23
C GLU A 127 -22.70 -43.42 4.48
N HIS A 128 -22.04 -43.39 5.64
CA HIS A 128 -22.65 -43.67 6.95
C HIS A 128 -23.82 -42.75 7.32
N LYS A 129 -24.04 -41.64 6.60
CA LYS A 129 -25.12 -40.66 6.84
C LYS A 129 -26.40 -40.97 6.08
N ILE A 130 -26.39 -41.93 5.13
CA ILE A 130 -27.55 -42.24 4.27
C ILE A 130 -28.80 -42.54 5.09
N ASP A 131 -28.70 -43.44 6.07
CA ASP A 131 -29.85 -43.86 6.88
C ASP A 131 -30.47 -42.68 7.63
N GLY A 132 -29.65 -41.83 8.24
CA GLY A 132 -30.12 -40.63 8.93
C GLY A 132 -30.74 -39.57 8.00
N ILE A 133 -30.35 -39.53 6.72
CA ILE A 133 -30.97 -38.67 5.71
C ILE A 133 -32.35 -39.23 5.34
N LEU A 134 -32.45 -40.54 5.10
CA LEU A 134 -33.69 -41.23 4.76
C LEU A 134 -34.73 -41.12 5.89
N GLU A 135 -34.32 -41.32 7.15
CA GLU A 135 -35.21 -41.15 8.32
C GLU A 135 -35.81 -39.74 8.40
N LYS A 136 -34.99 -38.71 8.17
CA LYS A 136 -35.45 -37.31 8.17
C LYS A 136 -36.44 -37.04 7.04
N LEU A 137 -36.21 -37.62 5.86
CA LEU A 137 -37.12 -37.50 4.71
C LEU A 137 -38.44 -38.24 4.96
N ALA A 138 -38.39 -39.45 5.50
CA ALA A 138 -39.57 -40.24 5.86
C ALA A 138 -40.47 -39.46 6.82
N LYS A 139 -39.87 -38.91 7.89
CA LYS A 139 -40.59 -38.08 8.88
C LYS A 139 -41.17 -36.81 8.26
N ARG A 140 -40.45 -36.14 7.37
CA ARG A 140 -40.91 -34.91 6.70
C ARG A 140 -42.11 -35.15 5.79
N HIS A 141 -42.15 -36.30 5.12
CA HIS A 141 -43.20 -36.65 4.17
C HIS A 141 -44.27 -37.58 4.74
N GLY A 142 -44.25 -37.86 6.06
CA GLY A 142 -45.24 -38.71 6.72
C GLY A 142 -45.22 -40.17 6.27
N LEU A 143 -44.08 -40.64 5.76
CA LEU A 143 -43.92 -42.01 5.29
C LEU A 143 -43.71 -42.97 6.48
N PRO A 144 -44.36 -44.15 6.50
CA PRO A 144 -44.08 -45.19 7.48
C PRO A 144 -42.61 -45.62 7.43
N ALA A 145 -41.97 -45.84 8.58
CA ALA A 145 -40.55 -46.21 8.64
C ALA A 145 -40.21 -47.49 7.83
N ASN A 146 -41.18 -48.37 7.61
CA ASN A 146 -41.02 -49.63 6.88
C ASN A 146 -41.41 -49.55 5.40
N SER A 147 -41.79 -48.38 4.88
CA SER A 147 -42.21 -48.23 3.47
C SER A 147 -41.06 -47.93 2.51
N ILE A 148 -39.85 -47.72 3.02
CA ILE A 148 -38.66 -47.46 2.22
C ILE A 148 -37.94 -48.80 1.99
N ILE A 149 -37.91 -49.25 0.74
CA ILE A 149 -37.14 -50.44 0.33
C ILE A 149 -35.77 -49.97 -0.13
N ALA A 150 -34.69 -50.57 0.41
CA ALA A 150 -33.34 -50.24 -0.01
C ALA A 150 -33.13 -50.57 -1.49
N GLY A 151 -32.74 -49.57 -2.28
CA GLY A 151 -32.40 -49.71 -3.69
C GLY A 151 -30.93 -50.03 -3.91
N ASP A 152 -30.53 -50.14 -5.19
CA ASP A 152 -29.15 -50.40 -5.57
C ASP A 152 -28.22 -49.23 -5.25
N LYS A 153 -27.07 -49.54 -4.65
CA LYS A 153 -25.99 -48.58 -4.45
C LYS A 153 -25.09 -48.55 -5.68
N LYS A 154 -24.88 -47.36 -6.25
CA LYS A 154 -23.92 -47.12 -7.35
C LYS A 154 -22.86 -46.14 -6.90
N SER A 155 -21.60 -46.47 -7.15
CA SER A 155 -20.47 -45.56 -6.96
C SER A 155 -20.04 -45.02 -8.32
N VAL A 156 -20.00 -43.69 -8.44
CA VAL A 156 -19.55 -43.01 -9.66
C VAL A 156 -18.35 -42.15 -9.32
N LEU A 157 -17.24 -42.37 -10.01
CA LEU A 157 -16.10 -41.48 -9.94
C LEU A 157 -16.38 -40.30 -10.89
N SER A 158 -16.53 -39.10 -10.34
CA SER A 158 -16.60 -37.89 -11.15
C SER A 158 -15.21 -37.30 -11.33
N THR A 159 -14.83 -37.03 -12.58
CA THR A 159 -13.62 -36.28 -12.94
C THR A 159 -13.92 -34.84 -13.33
N GLU A 160 -15.18 -34.42 -13.21
CA GLU A 160 -15.60 -33.08 -13.59
C GLU A 160 -15.15 -32.04 -12.56
N GLY A 161 -14.77 -30.86 -13.04
CA GLY A 161 -14.33 -29.76 -12.20
C GLY A 161 -15.44 -29.20 -11.32
N VAL A 162 -15.05 -28.55 -10.24
CA VAL A 162 -15.95 -27.75 -9.39
C VAL A 162 -15.89 -26.30 -9.84
N LYS A 163 -17.04 -25.71 -10.14
CA LYS A 163 -17.16 -24.32 -10.58
C LYS A 163 -17.88 -23.47 -9.53
N GLY A 164 -17.37 -22.26 -9.33
CA GLY A 164 -17.98 -21.25 -8.46
C GLY A 164 -17.84 -19.85 -9.03
N GLN A 165 -18.64 -18.94 -8.49
CA GLN A 165 -18.56 -17.52 -8.80
C GLN A 165 -18.48 -16.73 -7.49
N TRP A 166 -17.52 -15.82 -7.41
CA TRP A 166 -17.44 -14.86 -6.31
C TRP A 166 -18.07 -13.53 -6.70
N LYS A 167 -18.75 -12.92 -5.72
CA LYS A 167 -19.14 -11.52 -5.79
C LYS A 167 -18.06 -10.71 -5.09
N ILE A 168 -17.41 -9.84 -5.84
CA ILE A 168 -16.41 -8.90 -5.32
C ILE A 168 -17.10 -7.57 -5.04
N ASP A 169 -16.90 -7.03 -3.85
CA ASP A 169 -17.42 -5.72 -3.48
C ASP A 169 -16.47 -4.63 -3.98
N THR A 170 -16.98 -3.71 -4.80
CA THR A 170 -16.16 -2.63 -5.36
C THR A 170 -16.34 -1.31 -4.61
N LEU A 171 -17.23 -1.28 -3.60
CA LEU A 171 -17.70 -0.04 -2.97
C LEU A 171 -17.36 0.02 -1.48
N LYS A 172 -17.85 -0.92 -0.68
CA LYS A 172 -17.89 -0.76 0.78
C LYS A 172 -16.49 -0.77 1.39
N PHE A 173 -15.55 -1.55 0.84
CA PHE A 173 -14.17 -1.60 1.35
C PHE A 173 -13.47 -0.23 1.34
N LYS A 174 -13.87 0.70 0.45
CA LYS A 174 -13.27 2.03 0.33
C LYS A 174 -13.39 2.86 1.61
N ILE A 175 -14.42 2.63 2.44
CA ILE A 175 -14.57 3.38 3.70
C ILE A 175 -13.44 3.10 4.68
N GLY A 176 -12.88 1.88 4.68
CA GLY A 176 -11.72 1.53 5.49
C GLY A 176 -10.45 2.24 4.99
N LEU A 177 -10.29 2.37 3.67
CA LEU A 177 -9.18 3.14 3.09
C LEU A 177 -9.30 4.64 3.40
N LEU A 178 -10.52 5.19 3.39
CA LEU A 178 -10.80 6.56 3.81
C LEU A 178 -10.43 6.78 5.29
N LYS A 179 -10.76 5.83 6.17
CA LYS A 179 -10.41 5.88 7.60
C LYS A 179 -8.90 5.94 7.79
N ILE A 180 -8.16 5.03 7.16
CA ILE A 180 -6.68 5.00 7.22
C ILE A 180 -6.09 6.35 6.81
N ALA A 181 -6.51 6.89 5.67
CA ALA A 181 -6.04 8.17 5.17
C ALA A 181 -6.38 9.35 6.10
N TYR A 182 -7.62 9.39 6.58
CA TYR A 182 -8.11 10.44 7.48
C TYR A 182 -7.34 10.45 8.81
N GLU A 183 -7.22 9.30 9.44
CA GLU A 183 -6.54 9.16 10.74
C GLU A 183 -5.06 9.46 10.63
N PHE A 184 -4.40 9.01 9.56
CA PHE A 184 -3.00 9.35 9.29
C PHE A 184 -2.81 10.85 9.11
N ALA A 185 -3.69 11.52 8.35
CA ALA A 185 -3.61 12.95 8.12
C ALA A 185 -3.89 13.78 9.38
N VAL A 186 -4.91 13.44 10.15
CA VAL A 186 -5.26 14.18 11.39
C VAL A 186 -4.14 14.08 12.43
N ASP A 187 -3.48 12.93 12.54
CA ASP A 187 -2.36 12.76 13.48
C ASP A 187 -1.05 13.38 12.97
N THR A 188 -0.92 13.64 11.67
CA THR A 188 0.35 14.06 11.06
C THR A 188 0.37 15.53 10.66
N ILE A 189 -0.77 16.13 10.31
CA ILE A 189 -0.86 17.49 9.78
C ILE A 189 -1.59 18.38 10.78
N ASP A 190 -0.85 19.34 11.34
CA ASP A 190 -1.41 20.38 12.20
C ASP A 190 -2.47 21.20 11.46
N GLY A 191 -3.60 21.45 12.12
CA GLY A 191 -4.72 22.22 11.57
C GLY A 191 -5.62 21.48 10.58
N TYR A 192 -5.23 20.30 10.07
CA TYR A 192 -6.13 19.51 9.19
C TYR A 192 -7.40 19.06 9.93
N PHE A 193 -7.32 18.86 11.25
CA PHE A 193 -8.51 18.57 12.07
C PHE A 193 -9.58 19.66 12.00
N ASP A 194 -9.27 20.91 11.63
CA ASP A 194 -10.26 21.98 11.52
C ASP A 194 -10.78 22.18 10.08
N ASP A 195 -10.29 21.39 9.12
CA ASP A 195 -10.72 21.45 7.72
C ASP A 195 -12.19 21.03 7.54
N SER A 196 -12.92 21.69 6.65
CA SER A 196 -14.30 21.34 6.31
C SER A 196 -14.44 19.93 5.75
N ASP A 197 -13.50 19.51 4.91
CA ASP A 197 -13.45 18.17 4.34
C ASP A 197 -13.14 17.15 5.44
N ALA A 198 -12.24 17.47 6.39
CA ALA A 198 -12.02 16.64 7.57
C ALA A 198 -13.26 16.54 8.47
N ILE A 199 -14.08 17.59 8.59
CA ILE A 199 -15.39 17.58 9.26
C ILE A 199 -16.33 16.58 8.61
N ASP A 200 -16.47 16.67 7.29
CA ASP A 200 -17.36 15.82 6.54
C ASP A 200 -16.91 14.35 6.52
N ILE A 201 -15.62 14.08 6.30
CA ILE A 201 -15.05 12.73 6.37
C ILE A 201 -15.33 12.08 7.73
N SER A 202 -15.12 12.80 8.85
CA SER A 202 -15.43 12.25 10.18
C SER A 202 -16.91 11.87 10.34
N THR A 203 -17.81 12.62 9.69
CA THR A 203 -19.24 12.34 9.68
C THR A 203 -19.56 11.11 8.84
N ILE A 204 -18.93 10.96 7.68
CA ILE A 204 -19.02 9.77 6.82
C ILE A 204 -18.60 8.52 7.59
N LEU A 205 -17.44 8.57 8.27
CA LEU A 205 -16.92 7.46 9.06
C LEU A 205 -17.84 7.13 10.24
N LYS A 206 -18.27 8.14 11.00
CA LYS A 206 -19.18 7.96 12.15
C LYS A 206 -20.53 7.37 11.77
N THR A 207 -21.04 7.68 10.57
CA THR A 207 -22.32 7.17 10.08
C THR A 207 -22.20 5.91 9.22
N ALA A 208 -20.96 5.45 8.96
CA ALA A 208 -20.65 4.36 8.05
C ALA A 208 -21.29 4.52 6.66
N ASN A 209 -21.21 5.74 6.10
CA ASN A 209 -21.82 6.04 4.81
C ASN A 209 -20.93 5.59 3.63
N TYR A 210 -21.06 4.32 3.25
CA TYR A 210 -20.23 3.70 2.20
C TYR A 210 -20.27 4.42 0.86
N LYS A 211 -21.44 4.94 0.46
CA LYS A 211 -21.60 5.61 -0.83
C LYS A 211 -20.83 6.94 -0.86
N ARG A 212 -20.89 7.70 0.22
CA ARG A 212 -20.18 8.98 0.31
C ARG A 212 -18.67 8.82 0.43
N ALA A 213 -18.17 7.66 0.86
CA ALA A 213 -16.73 7.41 0.89
C ALA A 213 -16.08 7.55 -0.51
N GLU A 214 -16.82 7.26 -1.59
CA GLU A 214 -16.32 7.42 -2.96
C GLU A 214 -16.10 8.89 -3.39
N GLU A 215 -16.70 9.85 -2.68
CA GLU A 215 -16.48 11.28 -2.93
C GLU A 215 -14.99 11.66 -2.69
N TYR A 216 -14.32 10.94 -1.78
CA TYR A 216 -12.94 11.18 -1.35
C TYR A 216 -11.96 10.12 -1.88
N VAL A 217 -12.38 8.86 -1.94
CA VAL A 217 -11.58 7.73 -2.44
C VAL A 217 -11.76 7.61 -3.96
N LYS A 218 -11.13 8.54 -4.69
CA LYS A 218 -11.39 8.76 -6.13
C LYS A 218 -10.16 8.66 -7.05
N VAL A 219 -8.95 8.54 -6.51
CA VAL A 219 -7.75 8.33 -7.35
C VAL A 219 -7.50 6.83 -7.45
N GLY A 220 -7.79 6.30 -8.63
CA GLY A 220 -7.83 4.87 -8.90
C GLY A 220 -9.09 4.19 -8.33
N ASN A 221 -9.19 2.88 -8.55
CA ASN A 221 -10.34 2.06 -8.10
C ASN A 221 -10.07 1.24 -6.82
N GLY A 222 -8.89 1.39 -6.22
CA GLY A 222 -8.44 0.62 -5.06
C GLY A 222 -7.58 -0.60 -5.39
N LEU A 223 -7.46 -0.98 -6.65
CA LEU A 223 -6.73 -2.16 -7.14
C LEU A 223 -5.65 -1.80 -8.18
N GLN A 224 -5.32 -0.51 -8.29
CA GLN A 224 -4.42 0.04 -9.30
C GLN A 224 -3.07 0.41 -8.66
N PRO A 225 -2.07 -0.50 -8.69
CA PRO A 225 -0.76 -0.22 -8.10
C PRO A 225 -0.03 0.95 -8.77
N GLU A 226 -0.42 1.31 -9.99
CA GLU A 226 0.16 2.39 -10.80
C GLU A 226 0.09 3.75 -10.10
N VAL A 227 -0.86 3.93 -9.16
CA VAL A 227 -0.95 5.12 -8.30
C VAL A 227 0.33 5.39 -7.50
N PHE A 228 1.17 4.37 -7.30
CA PHE A 228 2.44 4.46 -6.58
C PHE A 228 3.69 4.49 -7.47
N GLU A 229 3.56 4.38 -8.80
CA GLU A 229 4.69 4.44 -9.75
C GLU A 229 5.66 5.61 -9.50
N PRO A 230 5.21 6.85 -9.18
CA PRO A 230 6.12 7.96 -8.91
C PRO A 230 7.13 7.71 -7.76
N TYR A 231 6.85 6.75 -6.89
CA TYR A 231 7.67 6.43 -5.72
C TYR A 231 8.46 5.13 -5.86
N GLU A 232 8.32 4.40 -6.97
CA GLU A 232 8.91 3.06 -7.16
C GLU A 232 10.45 3.07 -7.10
N ASN A 233 11.07 4.21 -7.40
CA ASN A 233 12.52 4.36 -7.36
C ASN A 233 13.08 4.41 -5.94
N TYR A 234 12.23 4.69 -4.96
CA TYR A 234 12.62 4.90 -3.56
C TYR A 234 11.97 3.90 -2.62
N LEU A 235 10.73 3.49 -2.91
CA LEU A 235 9.97 2.55 -2.09
C LEU A 235 9.99 1.16 -2.72
N ASP A 236 10.22 0.13 -1.90
CA ASP A 236 10.09 -1.26 -2.31
C ASP A 236 8.61 -1.65 -2.28
N LEU A 237 7.92 -1.33 -3.38
CA LEU A 237 6.49 -1.58 -3.56
C LEU A 237 6.13 -3.08 -3.62
N SER A 238 7.12 -3.97 -3.77
CA SER A 238 6.97 -5.44 -3.76
C SER A 238 7.22 -6.09 -2.40
N SER A 239 7.76 -5.35 -1.43
CA SER A 239 8.00 -5.86 -0.09
C SER A 239 6.72 -5.93 0.75
N GLU A 240 6.76 -6.78 1.79
CA GLU A 240 5.72 -6.89 2.83
C GLU A 240 5.64 -5.64 3.71
N LYS A 241 5.23 -4.52 3.11
CA LYS A 241 5.04 -3.24 3.77
C LYS A 241 3.72 -2.61 3.35
N HIS A 242 3.20 -1.74 4.21
CA HIS A 242 2.17 -0.80 3.83
C HIS A 242 2.74 0.61 3.78
N TYR A 243 2.32 1.38 2.78
CA TYR A 243 2.77 2.75 2.57
C TYR A 243 1.59 3.70 2.64
N LEU A 244 1.74 4.75 3.43
CA LEU A 244 0.84 5.89 3.51
C LEU A 244 1.61 7.12 3.06
N ILE A 245 1.14 7.87 2.06
CA ILE A 245 1.88 9.03 1.52
C ILE A 245 0.98 10.25 1.51
N LEU A 246 1.28 11.24 2.36
CA LEU A 246 0.64 12.55 2.33
C LEU A 246 1.44 13.48 1.42
N SER A 247 0.79 13.98 0.38
CA SER A 247 1.43 14.86 -0.62
C SER A 247 0.50 16.00 -0.98
N PRO A 248 1.03 17.19 -1.32
CA PRO A 248 0.28 18.17 -2.09
C PRO A 248 -0.01 17.62 -3.49
N SER A 249 -1.12 18.06 -4.08
CA SER A 249 -1.50 17.72 -5.45
C SER A 249 -2.32 18.85 -6.08
N GLN A 250 -2.61 18.72 -7.38
CA GLN A 250 -3.54 19.63 -8.07
C GLN A 250 -4.96 19.63 -7.46
N PHE A 251 -5.33 18.59 -6.72
CA PHE A 251 -6.62 18.47 -6.05
C PHE A 251 -6.60 18.97 -4.59
N GLY A 252 -5.46 19.51 -4.12
CA GLY A 252 -5.19 19.80 -2.71
C GLY A 252 -4.45 18.65 -2.03
N LEU A 253 -4.67 18.47 -0.73
CA LEU A 253 -4.05 17.40 0.06
C LEU A 253 -4.58 16.02 -0.36
N ILE A 254 -3.67 15.12 -0.73
CA ILE A 254 -3.97 13.72 -1.01
C ILE A 254 -3.20 12.81 -0.05
N CYS A 255 -3.83 11.69 0.33
CA CYS A 255 -3.16 10.55 0.95
C CYS A 255 -3.22 9.36 0.01
N LEU A 256 -2.07 8.86 -0.43
CA LEU A 256 -1.98 7.56 -1.08
C LEU A 256 -1.91 6.47 -0.02
N VAL A 257 -2.67 5.40 -0.21
CA VAL A 257 -2.73 4.25 0.69
C VAL A 257 -2.43 3.00 -0.12
N LYS A 258 -1.30 2.34 0.17
CA LYS A 258 -0.94 1.02 -0.35
C LYS A 258 -0.87 0.03 0.79
N LEU A 259 -1.79 -0.93 0.79
CA LEU A 259 -1.82 -2.03 1.73
C LEU A 259 -1.17 -3.25 1.08
N HIS A 260 0.17 -3.31 1.09
CA HIS A 260 0.96 -4.39 0.48
C HIS A 260 0.43 -4.74 -0.92
N ASP A 261 0.23 -6.01 -1.26
CA ASP A 261 -0.27 -6.45 -2.57
C ASP A 261 -1.80 -6.53 -2.69
N LEU A 262 -2.52 -5.89 -1.76
CA LEU A 262 -3.99 -5.93 -1.73
C LEU A 262 -4.64 -4.73 -2.40
N PHE A 263 -4.40 -3.54 -1.83
CA PHE A 263 -5.12 -2.33 -2.22
C PHE A 263 -4.14 -1.19 -2.42
N ALA A 264 -4.35 -0.43 -3.48
CA ALA A 264 -3.64 0.81 -3.77
C ALA A 264 -4.65 1.86 -4.26
N VAL A 265 -4.71 2.99 -3.56
CA VAL A 265 -5.65 4.07 -3.86
C VAL A 265 -5.09 5.42 -3.44
N GLY A 266 -5.56 6.49 -4.07
CA GLY A 266 -5.41 7.84 -3.54
C GLY A 266 -6.73 8.38 -3.01
N VAL A 267 -6.65 8.97 -1.81
CA VAL A 267 -7.74 9.61 -1.08
C VAL A 267 -7.50 11.11 -1.10
N VAL A 268 -8.34 11.87 -1.79
CA VAL A 268 -8.26 13.33 -1.76
C VAL A 268 -8.90 13.77 -0.45
N LEU A 269 -8.11 14.37 0.45
CA LEU A 269 -8.49 14.66 1.83
C LEU A 269 -8.96 16.10 2.03
N SER A 270 -8.44 17.04 1.25
CA SER A 270 -8.88 18.42 1.25
C SER A 270 -8.55 19.09 -0.07
N SER A 271 -9.35 20.07 -0.46
CA SER A 271 -9.01 21.00 -1.55
C SER A 271 -7.84 21.94 -1.21
N ARG A 272 -7.49 22.07 0.07
CA ARG A 272 -6.37 22.90 0.56
C ARG A 272 -5.09 22.08 0.60
N ASN A 273 -3.96 22.74 0.30
CA ASN A 273 -2.63 22.20 0.58
C ASN A 273 -2.16 22.68 1.95
N TYR A 274 -1.78 21.72 2.79
CA TYR A 274 -1.23 21.95 4.14
C TYR A 274 0.29 21.81 4.18
N LEU A 275 0.84 21.14 3.19
CA LEU A 275 2.26 20.91 3.02
C LEU A 275 2.78 21.91 1.97
N ASP A 276 4.02 22.36 2.13
CA ASP A 276 4.68 23.12 1.07
C ASP A 276 4.71 22.28 -0.22
N ASN A 277 4.74 22.94 -1.38
CA ASN A 277 4.56 22.29 -2.70
C ASN A 277 5.55 21.14 -3.00
N PHE A 278 6.58 20.94 -2.16
CA PHE A 278 7.57 19.88 -2.28
C PHE A 278 7.65 18.97 -1.04
N SER A 279 6.90 19.26 0.02
CA SER A 279 6.92 18.48 1.25
C SER A 279 5.97 17.30 1.13
N THR A 280 6.52 16.09 1.11
CA THR A 280 5.76 14.83 1.13
C THR A 280 6.13 14.06 2.39
N ILE A 281 5.14 13.51 3.08
CA ILE A 281 5.33 12.69 4.29
C ILE A 281 4.96 11.25 3.96
N VAL A 282 5.87 10.33 4.28
CA VAL A 282 5.78 8.91 4.02
C VAL A 282 5.70 8.15 5.35
N GLY A 283 4.60 7.43 5.54
CA GLY A 283 4.38 6.46 6.60
C GLY A 283 4.67 5.05 6.09
N ILE A 284 5.58 4.33 6.76
CA ILE A 284 6.06 3.00 6.35
C ILE A 284 5.73 2.01 7.47
N ASN A 285 4.76 1.14 7.22
CA ASN A 285 4.41 0.03 8.08
C ASN A 285 5.17 -1.23 7.64
N ASP A 286 6.27 -1.54 8.33
CA ASP A 286 7.08 -2.73 8.03
C ASP A 286 6.48 -3.95 8.75
N ILE A 287 5.92 -4.88 7.98
CA ILE A 287 5.20 -6.03 8.53
C ILE A 287 6.15 -6.97 9.27
N ASN A 288 7.35 -7.17 8.72
CA ASN A 288 8.33 -8.10 9.24
C ASN A 288 9.01 -7.54 10.49
N LYS A 289 9.32 -6.25 10.51
CA LYS A 289 9.90 -5.59 11.69
C LYS A 289 8.86 -5.24 12.75
N ARG A 290 7.58 -5.29 12.41
CA ARG A 290 6.46 -4.92 13.29
C ARG A 290 6.55 -3.47 13.78
N THR A 291 6.92 -2.57 12.88
CA THR A 291 7.12 -1.15 13.19
C THR A 291 6.39 -0.27 12.19
N PHE A 292 6.14 0.97 12.62
CA PHE A 292 5.70 2.05 11.75
C PHE A 292 6.65 3.23 11.89
N ASN A 293 7.13 3.76 10.76
CA ASN A 293 8.00 4.94 10.74
C ASN A 293 7.36 6.03 9.88
N LYS A 294 7.37 7.28 10.38
CA LYS A 294 7.04 8.47 9.59
C LYS A 294 8.34 9.15 9.21
N MET A 295 8.45 9.57 7.95
CA MET A 295 9.60 10.29 7.44
C MET A 295 9.19 11.23 6.30
N THR A 296 9.98 12.24 6.02
CA THR A 296 9.79 13.04 4.81
C THR A 296 10.30 12.28 3.59
N LEU A 297 9.83 12.63 2.39
CA LEU A 297 10.37 12.05 1.15
C LEU A 297 11.88 12.36 1.00
N GLU A 298 12.34 13.51 1.48
CA GLU A 298 13.77 13.85 1.51
C GLU A 298 14.57 12.86 2.37
N GLU A 299 14.05 12.52 3.56
CA GLU A 299 14.67 11.51 4.44
C GLU A 299 14.65 10.11 3.81
N VAL A 300 13.59 9.75 3.07
CA VAL A 300 13.54 8.50 2.29
C VAL A 300 14.65 8.50 1.24
N VAL A 301 14.72 9.55 0.40
CA VAL A 301 15.71 9.65 -0.68
C VAL A 301 17.13 9.55 -0.13
N LYS A 302 17.42 10.27 0.95
CA LYS A 302 18.72 10.24 1.62
C LYS A 302 19.10 8.85 2.12
N GLN A 303 18.13 8.05 2.58
CA GLN A 303 18.39 6.68 3.03
C GLN A 303 18.53 5.69 1.87
N CYS A 304 17.96 5.98 0.71
CA CYS A 304 18.10 5.15 -0.49
C CYS A 304 19.44 5.34 -1.19
N HIS A 305 20.14 6.44 -0.93
CA HIS A 305 21.37 6.83 -1.60
C HIS A 305 22.61 6.62 -0.72
N GLY A 306 23.73 6.29 -1.35
CA GLY A 306 25.06 6.24 -0.73
C GLY A 306 25.66 7.64 -0.54
N PRO A 307 26.96 7.72 -0.21
CA PRO A 307 27.66 9.00 -0.11
C PRO A 307 27.53 9.85 -1.38
N GLU A 308 27.38 11.15 -1.22
CA GLU A 308 27.39 12.10 -2.33
C GLU A 308 28.82 12.40 -2.76
N TYR A 309 29.05 12.40 -4.07
CA TYR A 309 30.29 12.78 -4.71
C TYR A 309 30.05 14.04 -5.52
N THR A 310 30.93 15.02 -5.37
CA THR A 310 30.80 16.30 -6.08
C THR A 310 31.99 16.56 -6.97
N ARG A 311 31.75 17.06 -8.19
CA ARG A 311 32.82 17.51 -9.10
C ARG A 311 32.43 18.72 -9.91
N PHE A 312 33.41 19.54 -10.27
CA PHE A 312 33.22 20.64 -11.21
C PHE A 312 33.54 20.19 -12.64
N GLY A 313 32.77 20.72 -13.59
CA GLY A 313 33.12 20.75 -15.00
C GLY A 313 33.84 22.05 -15.31
N TYR A 314 34.97 21.96 -16.00
CA TYR A 314 35.86 23.08 -16.26
C TYR A 314 35.86 23.49 -17.74
N HIS A 315 36.10 24.78 -17.99
CA HIS A 315 36.32 25.33 -19.33
C HIS A 315 37.76 25.79 -19.48
N PHE A 316 38.36 25.47 -20.63
CA PHE A 316 39.70 25.90 -21.02
C PHE A 316 39.64 26.48 -22.42
N ASP A 317 40.38 27.57 -22.67
CA ASP A 317 40.34 28.25 -23.96
C ASP A 317 41.21 27.52 -25.01
N THR A 318 42.17 26.70 -24.56
CA THR A 318 43.06 25.92 -25.44
C THR A 318 43.26 24.48 -24.95
N GLU A 319 43.57 23.57 -25.88
CA GLU A 319 43.92 22.18 -25.54
C GLU A 319 45.18 22.09 -24.66
N TYR A 320 46.14 23.00 -24.84
CA TYR A 320 47.36 23.04 -24.04
C TYR A 320 47.08 23.42 -22.58
N GLU A 321 46.24 24.43 -22.35
CA GLU A 321 45.78 24.82 -21.02
C GLU A 321 45.02 23.67 -20.35
N ALA A 322 44.11 23.02 -21.09
CA ALA A 322 43.37 21.86 -20.61
C ALA A 322 44.30 20.73 -20.18
N TYR A 323 45.33 20.41 -20.98
CA TYR A 323 46.31 19.37 -20.63
C TYR A 323 47.05 19.66 -19.33
N LEU A 324 47.53 20.88 -19.12
CA LEU A 324 48.22 21.28 -17.89
C LEU A 324 47.29 21.25 -16.69
N ALA A 325 46.08 21.81 -16.84
CA ALA A 325 45.10 21.84 -15.76
C ALA A 325 44.62 20.44 -15.37
N GLN A 326 44.44 19.54 -16.33
CA GLN A 326 44.02 18.16 -16.07
C GLN A 326 45.05 17.37 -15.27
N GLN A 327 46.36 17.64 -15.42
CA GLN A 327 47.38 16.99 -14.58
C GLN A 327 47.21 17.35 -13.10
N GLU A 328 46.83 18.60 -12.81
CA GLU A 328 46.56 19.05 -11.46
C GLU A 328 45.19 18.55 -10.97
N ILE A 329 44.11 18.82 -11.71
CA ILE A 329 42.72 18.54 -11.31
C ILE A 329 42.46 17.05 -11.11
N ASN A 330 43.05 16.19 -11.95
CA ASN A 330 42.88 14.74 -11.83
C ASN A 330 43.80 14.10 -10.78
N SER A 331 44.66 14.88 -10.11
CA SER A 331 45.46 14.38 -9.01
C SER A 331 44.57 13.99 -7.83
N PRO A 332 44.78 12.82 -7.19
CA PRO A 332 44.06 12.45 -5.97
C PRO A 332 44.23 13.44 -4.81
N SER A 333 45.27 14.27 -4.85
CA SER A 333 45.54 15.32 -3.86
C SER A 333 44.95 16.68 -4.21
N PHE A 334 44.27 16.82 -5.36
CA PHE A 334 43.70 18.09 -5.77
C PHE A 334 42.63 18.57 -4.78
N LYS A 335 42.75 19.83 -4.38
CA LYS A 335 41.81 20.51 -3.49
C LYS A 335 41.61 21.93 -4.00
N TYR A 336 40.37 22.40 -3.95
CA TYR A 336 40.01 23.80 -4.14
C TYR A 336 39.60 24.42 -2.81
N GLU A 337 39.64 25.75 -2.70
CA GLU A 337 39.17 26.44 -1.50
C GLU A 337 37.72 26.05 -1.21
N GLY A 338 37.46 25.48 -0.03
CA GLY A 338 36.13 24.98 0.38
C GLY A 338 35.87 23.49 0.12
N THR A 339 36.80 22.70 -0.45
CA THR A 339 36.58 21.25 -0.71
C THR A 339 36.18 20.43 0.53
N GLU A 340 36.59 20.84 1.73
CA GLU A 340 36.29 20.15 3.00
C GLU A 340 35.23 20.87 3.85
N GLN A 341 34.56 21.87 3.27
CA GLN A 341 33.56 22.70 3.93
C GLN A 341 32.25 22.64 3.15
N ALA A 342 31.12 22.81 3.84
CA ALA A 342 29.81 22.95 3.18
C ALA A 342 29.72 24.27 2.35
N GLU A 343 30.60 25.22 2.65
CA GLU A 343 30.64 26.54 2.05
C GLU A 343 31.75 26.62 1.00
N ILE A 344 31.38 26.41 -0.28
CA ILE A 344 32.33 26.52 -1.39
C ILE A 344 32.33 27.96 -1.94
N PRO A 345 33.39 28.75 -1.75
CA PRO A 345 33.52 30.08 -2.34
C PRO A 345 33.70 30.03 -3.85
N LEU A 346 33.13 31.01 -4.54
CA LEU A 346 33.32 31.23 -5.97
C LEU A 346 34.10 32.53 -6.19
N PHE A 347 34.90 32.57 -7.26
CA PHE A 347 35.77 33.70 -7.60
C PHE A 347 35.51 34.22 -9.00
N ASP A 348 35.79 35.49 -9.22
CA ASP A 348 35.88 36.07 -10.56
C ASP A 348 37.25 35.79 -11.21
N GLU A 349 37.44 36.24 -12.45
CA GLU A 349 38.68 36.05 -13.21
C GLU A 349 39.89 36.78 -12.61
N SER A 350 39.67 37.78 -11.75
CA SER A 350 40.73 38.50 -11.03
C SER A 350 41.12 37.82 -9.71
N GLY A 351 40.38 36.79 -9.30
CA GLY A 351 40.54 36.09 -8.02
C GLY A 351 39.83 36.78 -6.85
N GLN A 352 38.96 37.76 -7.12
CA GLN A 352 38.10 38.33 -6.09
C GLN A 352 36.93 37.39 -5.80
N LYS A 353 36.66 37.16 -4.51
CA LYS A 353 35.58 36.29 -4.06
C LYS A 353 34.21 36.95 -4.32
N TYR A 354 33.30 36.20 -4.92
CA TYR A 354 31.90 36.60 -5.02
C TYR A 354 31.21 36.60 -3.64
N PRO A 355 30.22 37.47 -3.43
CA PRO A 355 29.48 37.48 -2.16
C PRO A 355 28.63 36.22 -1.95
N LEU A 356 28.20 35.55 -3.03
CA LEU A 356 27.46 34.29 -2.98
C LEU A 356 28.39 33.08 -2.93
N LEU A 357 28.00 32.09 -2.13
CA LEU A 357 28.60 30.75 -2.10
C LEU A 357 27.91 29.83 -3.11
N LEU A 358 28.56 28.70 -3.42
CA LEU A 358 28.02 27.73 -4.39
C LEU A 358 26.60 27.27 -4.01
N HIS A 359 26.39 26.84 -2.78
CA HIS A 359 25.10 26.27 -2.34
C HIS A 359 23.94 27.29 -2.41
N GLU A 360 24.24 28.58 -2.28
CA GLU A 360 23.28 29.67 -2.43
C GLU A 360 22.95 29.94 -3.91
N LEU A 361 23.90 29.64 -4.80
CA LEU A 361 23.75 29.81 -6.24
C LEU A 361 23.00 28.65 -6.89
N LEU A 362 23.23 27.40 -6.44
CA LEU A 362 22.66 26.18 -7.06
C LEU A 362 21.15 26.26 -7.35
N PRO A 363 20.27 26.76 -6.43
CA PRO A 363 18.82 26.81 -6.68
C PRO A 363 18.43 27.73 -7.86
N SER A 364 19.31 28.65 -8.25
CA SER A 364 19.08 29.57 -9.37
C SER A 364 19.62 29.07 -10.71
N LEU A 365 20.44 28.02 -10.71
CA LEU A 365 21.07 27.49 -11.91
C LEU A 365 20.13 26.55 -12.67
N LYS A 366 20.32 26.47 -13.98
CA LYS A 366 19.68 25.42 -14.78
C LYS A 366 20.28 24.07 -14.36
N SER A 367 19.42 23.11 -13.99
CA SER A 367 19.83 21.76 -13.62
C SER A 367 19.16 20.68 -14.47
N GLU A 368 19.84 19.56 -14.62
CA GLU A 368 19.26 18.32 -15.14
C GLU A 368 19.64 17.13 -14.25
N VAL A 369 18.80 16.10 -14.26
CA VAL A 369 19.07 14.83 -13.56
C VAL A 369 19.26 13.75 -14.61
N LYS A 370 20.38 13.04 -14.53
CA LYS A 370 20.74 11.88 -15.34
C LYS A 370 20.77 10.62 -14.49
N TYR A 371 20.47 9.50 -15.11
CA TYR A 371 20.54 8.19 -14.50
C TYR A 371 21.54 7.34 -15.30
N ASP A 372 22.54 6.76 -14.62
CA ASP A 372 23.52 5.84 -15.19
C ASP A 372 23.60 4.58 -14.33
N GLY A 373 22.82 3.55 -14.71
CA GLY A 373 22.58 2.39 -13.85
C GLY A 373 21.92 2.81 -12.53
N ASP A 374 22.57 2.52 -11.41
CA ASP A 374 22.13 2.92 -10.08
C ASP A 374 22.65 4.31 -9.66
N TRP A 375 23.42 4.99 -10.50
CA TRP A 375 23.88 6.35 -10.21
C TRP A 375 22.85 7.40 -10.59
N VAL A 376 22.51 8.25 -9.62
CA VAL A 376 21.75 9.49 -9.85
C VAL A 376 22.74 10.62 -9.92
N ILE A 377 22.74 11.35 -11.04
CA ILE A 377 23.68 12.43 -11.33
C ILE A 377 22.89 13.71 -11.55
N GLN A 378 22.97 14.66 -10.62
CA GLN A 378 22.42 15.99 -10.78
C GLN A 378 23.50 16.95 -11.27
N GLN A 379 23.27 17.53 -12.44
CA GLN A 379 24.22 18.44 -13.08
C GLN A 379 23.62 19.86 -13.14
N TYR A 380 24.34 20.82 -12.59
CA TYR A 380 24.02 22.25 -12.60
C TYR A 380 24.92 22.96 -13.60
N TYR A 381 24.35 23.86 -14.40
CA TYR A 381 25.07 24.60 -15.43
C TYR A 381 25.22 26.06 -15.04
N PHE A 382 26.46 26.55 -15.06
CA PHE A 382 26.74 27.96 -14.85
C PHE A 382 26.46 28.74 -16.13
N THR A 383 25.99 29.97 -15.98
CA THR A 383 25.82 30.92 -17.08
C THR A 383 27.18 31.40 -17.59
N ASP A 384 27.26 31.80 -18.86
CA ASP A 384 28.48 32.40 -19.43
C ASP A 384 28.85 33.75 -18.80
N THR A 385 27.88 34.42 -18.16
CA THR A 385 28.10 35.69 -17.46
C THR A 385 27.23 35.73 -16.19
N PRO A 386 27.81 35.96 -15.00
CA PRO A 386 29.25 36.14 -14.75
C PRO A 386 30.04 34.83 -14.88
N LYS A 387 31.36 34.94 -15.11
CA LYS A 387 32.25 33.77 -15.11
C LYS A 387 32.63 33.41 -13.68
N TYR A 388 32.39 32.16 -13.31
CA TYR A 388 32.72 31.62 -11.99
C TYR A 388 33.99 30.79 -12.05
N HIS A 389 34.81 30.89 -11.01
CA HIS A 389 36.03 30.12 -10.85
C HIS A 389 36.11 29.49 -9.47
N VAL A 390 36.81 28.37 -9.39
CA VAL A 390 37.30 27.80 -8.12
C VAL A 390 38.81 27.96 -8.07
N LYS A 391 39.35 28.11 -6.86
CA LYS A 391 40.77 28.38 -6.65
C LYS A 391 41.47 27.16 -6.07
N SER A 392 42.54 26.71 -6.72
CA SER A 392 43.38 25.61 -6.22
C SER A 392 44.09 25.99 -4.93
N VAL A 393 44.07 25.08 -3.94
CA VAL A 393 44.81 25.26 -2.68
C VAL A 393 46.30 25.04 -2.89
N SER A 394 46.70 24.14 -3.80
CA SER A 394 48.11 23.80 -4.04
C SER A 394 48.85 24.86 -4.82
N THR A 395 48.22 25.42 -5.87
CA THR A 395 48.89 26.31 -6.83
C THR A 395 48.36 27.74 -6.80
N GLY A 396 47.19 27.96 -6.21
CA GLY A 396 46.50 29.24 -6.29
C GLY A 396 45.86 29.52 -7.66
N ASN A 397 45.94 28.57 -8.61
CA ASN A 397 45.35 28.69 -9.94
C ASN A 397 43.82 28.86 -9.86
N LEU A 398 43.26 29.70 -10.73
CA LEU A 398 41.83 29.87 -10.90
C LEU A 398 41.35 29.02 -12.06
N TYR A 399 40.37 28.16 -11.83
CA TYR A 399 39.78 27.31 -12.85
C TYR A 399 38.35 27.72 -13.11
N ARG A 400 38.05 28.10 -14.37
CA ARG A 400 36.71 28.47 -14.79
C ARG A 400 35.80 27.26 -14.73
N VAL A 401 34.69 27.38 -14.01
CA VAL A 401 33.68 26.33 -13.90
C VAL A 401 32.50 26.62 -14.81
N ILE A 402 32.03 25.59 -15.50
CA ILE A 402 30.87 25.64 -16.40
C ILE A 402 29.76 24.68 -15.96
N ALA A 403 30.09 23.71 -15.11
CA ALA A 403 29.12 22.83 -14.49
C ALA A 403 29.54 22.43 -13.07
N PHE A 404 28.56 22.06 -12.25
CA PHE A 404 28.76 21.38 -10.98
C PHE A 404 27.90 20.13 -10.97
N GLU A 405 28.49 19.00 -10.61
CA GLU A 405 27.83 17.71 -10.56
C GLU A 405 27.79 17.20 -9.13
N ILE A 406 26.62 16.74 -8.72
CA ILE A 406 26.41 15.95 -7.51
C ILE A 406 25.97 14.57 -7.99
N SER A 407 26.70 13.52 -7.61
CA SER A 407 26.36 12.15 -7.94
C SER A 407 26.28 11.28 -6.69
N SER A 408 25.33 10.34 -6.70
CA SER A 408 25.15 9.39 -5.61
C SER A 408 24.65 8.08 -6.16
N GLU A 409 25.17 6.97 -5.63
CA GLU A 409 24.69 5.63 -5.97
C GLU A 409 23.41 5.31 -5.17
N ARG A 410 22.38 4.81 -5.83
CA ARG A 410 21.19 4.26 -5.18
C ARG A 410 21.53 2.86 -4.67
N ILE A 411 21.61 2.72 -3.35
CA ILE A 411 22.08 1.50 -2.68
C ILE A 411 20.94 0.58 -2.25
N LYS A 412 19.72 1.11 -2.09
CA LYS A 412 18.52 0.33 -1.72
C LYS A 412 17.23 1.08 -2.01
N LYS A 413 16.12 0.35 -1.96
CA LYS A 413 14.76 0.90 -1.78
C LYS A 413 14.31 0.65 -0.33
N ILE A 414 13.47 1.53 0.21
CA ILE A 414 12.95 1.42 1.57
C ILE A 414 11.67 0.61 1.61
#